data_AF-A0A2L2XSC7-F1
#
_entry.id   AF-A0A2L2XSC7-F1
#
_cell.length_a   1.000
_cell.length_b   1.000
_cell.length_c   1.000
_cell.angle_alpha   90.00
_cell.angle_beta   90.00
_cell.angle_gamma   90.00
#
_symmetry.space_group_name_H-M   'P 1'
#
loop_
_entity.id
_entity.type
_entity.pdbx_description
1 polymer ?
#
loop_
_entity_poly.entity_id
_entity_poly.type
_entity_poly.pdbx_seq_one_letter_code
_entity_poly.pdbx_strand_id
1 'polypeptide(L)'
;MGNLAEISPSPYLPKSLSTVFRLISQKKAILYLIFLGRNLMTSLLVHTYPSLVKGILIKRYKRFFADIQLDNGELITAHCANTGPMTDVCVEGQPVYLSRSDNPKRKLAYTWEMIQLGETWVGVNTNLPNQVVKNALLQGVFPDLVKNDTEVRSEVAYGQNNGSRIDFLLTHGDNSLTYIEVKNTTWNQGETALFPDTVTTRGQKHLQELMALLPAAEAIMFYFINRGDCDRFAPGDIKDAKYGQLLRQAVAKGVKVLPCRFQVTPTGIYYLGLAELQL
;
A
#
# COMPACT_ATOMS: atom_id res chain seq x y z
N MET A 1 21.29 -43.65 -18.40
CA MET A 1 21.29 -44.78 -17.44
C MET A 1 22.46 -44.57 -16.50
N GLY A 2 22.19 -44.15 -15.27
CA GLY A 2 23.19 -43.87 -14.24
C GLY A 2 22.55 -44.07 -12.86
N ASN A 3 23.19 -44.89 -12.05
CA ASN A 3 22.76 -45.40 -10.75
C ASN A 3 22.43 -44.30 -9.72
N LEU A 4 21.34 -44.49 -8.97
CA LEU A 4 21.17 -43.91 -7.64
C LEU A 4 21.40 -45.02 -6.61
N ALA A 5 22.40 -44.81 -5.76
CA ALA A 5 22.75 -45.69 -4.66
C ALA A 5 21.66 -45.68 -3.58
N GLU A 6 21.37 -46.87 -3.05
CA GLU A 6 20.47 -47.10 -1.92
C GLU A 6 21.05 -46.46 -0.65
N ILE A 7 20.27 -45.59 -0.02
CA ILE A 7 20.53 -45.10 1.33
C ILE A 7 19.73 -45.97 2.31
N SER A 8 20.44 -46.77 3.08
CA SER A 8 19.89 -47.59 4.17
C SER A 8 19.38 -46.71 5.33
N PRO A 9 18.16 -46.92 5.85
CA PRO A 9 17.63 -46.15 6.97
C PRO A 9 18.17 -46.63 8.33
N SER A 10 18.50 -45.65 9.18
CA SER A 10 18.95 -45.76 10.57
C SER A 10 18.00 -46.58 11.47
N PRO A 11 18.51 -47.41 12.42
CA PRO A 11 17.73 -48.40 13.16
C PRO A 11 16.91 -47.86 14.36
N TYR A 12 16.73 -46.55 14.51
CA TYR A 12 16.06 -45.97 15.69
C TYR A 12 14.80 -45.16 15.33
N LEU A 13 13.78 -45.84 14.79
CA LEU A 13 12.41 -45.30 14.69
C LEU A 13 11.39 -46.33 15.23
N PRO A 14 10.57 -45.98 16.24
CA PRO A 14 9.60 -46.90 16.84
C PRO A 14 8.45 -47.30 15.89
N LYS A 15 8.07 -48.58 15.94
CA LYS A 15 7.12 -49.29 15.04
C LYS A 15 5.63 -48.97 15.21
N SER A 16 5.22 -47.72 15.42
CA SER A 16 3.78 -47.36 15.49
C SER A 16 3.34 -46.17 14.63
N LEU A 17 4.15 -45.75 13.65
CA LEU A 17 3.79 -44.66 12.71
C LEU A 17 3.88 -45.05 11.22
N SER A 18 3.96 -46.34 10.89
CA SER A 18 4.17 -46.82 9.51
C SER A 18 2.89 -47.19 8.73
N THR A 19 1.68 -46.94 9.25
CA THR A 19 0.43 -47.31 8.55
C THR A 19 -0.48 -46.12 8.20
N VAL A 20 -0.17 -44.89 8.59
CA VAL A 20 -0.99 -43.71 8.20
C VAL A 20 -0.41 -42.93 7.00
N PHE A 21 0.78 -43.28 6.51
CA PHE A 21 1.45 -42.58 5.41
C PHE A 21 1.29 -43.21 4.00
N ARG A 22 0.29 -44.08 3.80
CA ARG A 22 -0.09 -44.56 2.47
C ARG A 22 -1.61 -44.43 2.29
N LEU A 23 -2.02 -43.30 1.71
CA LEU A 23 -3.32 -42.97 1.08
C LEU A 23 -3.76 -41.54 1.43
N ILE A 24 -2.91 -40.55 1.13
CA ILE A 24 -3.38 -39.19 0.90
C ILE A 24 -3.15 -38.94 -0.59
N SER A 25 -4.25 -38.99 -1.37
CA SER A 25 -4.19 -38.66 -2.79
C SER A 25 -3.65 -37.25 -2.98
N GLN A 26 -2.95 -36.99 -4.09
CA GLN A 26 -2.39 -35.67 -4.43
C GLN A 26 -3.41 -34.52 -4.28
N LYS A 27 -4.72 -34.80 -4.39
CA LYS A 27 -5.80 -33.81 -4.16
C LYS A 27 -5.92 -33.32 -2.71
N LYS A 28 -5.66 -34.18 -1.71
CA LYS A 28 -5.69 -33.76 -0.29
C LYS A 28 -4.43 -33.00 0.12
N ALA A 29 -3.27 -33.27 -0.50
CA ALA A 29 -2.07 -32.46 -0.30
C ALA A 29 -2.23 -31.04 -0.88
N ILE A 30 -2.87 -30.92 -2.05
CA ILE A 30 -3.26 -29.61 -2.62
C ILE A 30 -4.29 -28.92 -1.72
N LEU A 31 -5.29 -29.63 -1.21
CA LEU A 31 -6.27 -29.04 -0.29
C LEU A 31 -5.64 -28.62 1.05
N TYR A 32 -4.65 -29.36 1.55
CA TYR A 32 -3.90 -29.03 2.77
C TYR A 32 -2.96 -27.84 2.54
N LEU A 33 -2.36 -27.69 1.36
CA LEU A 33 -1.61 -26.50 0.94
C LEU A 33 -2.52 -25.28 0.72
N ILE A 34 -3.74 -25.47 0.21
CA ILE A 34 -4.77 -24.41 0.12
C ILE A 34 -5.28 -24.03 1.52
N PHE A 35 -5.38 -25.00 2.44
CA PHE A 35 -5.85 -24.77 3.81
C PHE A 35 -4.77 -24.12 4.70
N LEU A 36 -3.48 -24.47 4.53
CA LEU A 36 -2.35 -23.74 5.10
C LEU A 36 -2.12 -22.38 4.42
N GLY A 37 -2.38 -22.27 3.12
CA GLY A 37 -2.32 -21.01 2.36
C GLY A 37 -3.43 -20.02 2.71
N ARG A 38 -4.47 -20.44 3.43
CA ARG A 38 -5.52 -19.55 3.97
C ARG A 38 -5.19 -18.95 5.33
N ASN A 39 -4.13 -19.41 6.00
CA ASN A 39 -3.74 -18.90 7.34
C ASN A 39 -2.24 -18.55 7.48
N LEU A 40 -1.44 -18.66 6.41
CA LEU A 40 -0.26 -17.81 6.25
C LEU A 40 -0.62 -16.72 5.23
N MET A 41 -1.12 -15.58 5.70
CA MET A 41 -0.96 -14.36 4.92
C MET A 41 0.54 -14.04 4.92
N THR A 42 1.30 -14.68 4.03
CA THR A 42 2.62 -14.21 3.65
C THR A 42 2.42 -12.83 3.06
N SER A 43 2.69 -11.81 3.86
CA SER A 43 2.70 -10.43 3.43
C SER A 43 3.60 -10.32 2.20
N LEU A 44 3.08 -9.74 1.12
CA LEU A 44 3.76 -9.75 -0.17
C LEU A 44 4.61 -8.49 -0.30
N LEU A 45 5.93 -8.64 -0.42
CA LEU A 45 6.85 -7.53 -0.66
C LEU A 45 6.57 -6.91 -2.03
N VAL A 46 6.10 -5.66 -2.05
CA VAL A 46 5.75 -4.91 -3.28
C VAL A 46 6.71 -3.76 -3.59
N HIS A 47 7.55 -3.40 -2.62
CA HIS A 47 8.58 -2.38 -2.79
C HIS A 47 9.74 -2.61 -1.82
N THR A 48 10.97 -2.47 -2.30
CA THR A 48 12.19 -2.55 -1.48
C THR A 48 12.79 -1.16 -1.37
N TYR A 49 13.06 -0.73 -0.14
CA TYR A 49 13.78 0.52 0.08
C TYR A 49 15.27 0.34 -0.23
N PRO A 50 15.96 1.39 -0.70
CA PRO A 50 17.42 1.40 -0.64
C PRO A 50 17.89 1.40 0.83
N SER A 51 19.19 1.33 1.06
CA SER A 51 19.73 1.53 2.40
C SER A 51 19.26 2.89 2.96
N LEU A 52 18.49 2.85 4.04
CA LEU A 52 17.96 4.04 4.69
C LEU A 52 18.87 4.49 5.83
N VAL A 53 18.87 5.80 6.07
CA VAL A 53 19.59 6.43 7.18
C VAL A 53 18.59 6.71 8.31
N LYS A 54 18.94 6.28 9.52
CA LYS A 54 18.11 6.48 10.71
C LYS A 54 18.39 7.86 11.34
N GLY A 55 17.37 8.44 11.94
CA GLY A 55 17.51 9.62 12.79
C GLY A 55 16.29 9.85 13.68
N ILE A 56 16.27 10.99 14.35
CA ILE A 56 15.20 11.47 15.21
C ILE A 56 14.63 12.77 14.63
N LEU A 57 13.32 12.84 14.45
CA LEU A 57 12.65 14.06 13.99
C LEU A 57 12.79 15.15 15.05
N ILE A 58 13.39 16.29 14.69
CA ILE A 58 13.44 17.46 15.57
C ILE A 58 12.23 18.34 15.34
N LYS A 59 11.94 18.69 14.08
CA LYS A 59 10.76 19.48 13.71
C LYS A 59 10.49 19.42 12.22
N ARG A 60 9.22 19.62 11.84
CA ARG A 60 8.80 19.88 10.45
C ARG A 60 8.34 21.32 10.32
N TYR A 61 8.75 22.01 9.25
CA TYR A 61 8.38 23.40 9.03
C TYR A 61 8.27 23.75 7.54
N LYS A 62 7.51 24.82 7.26
CA LYS A 62 7.21 25.29 5.89
C LYS A 62 6.78 24.16 4.93
N ARG A 63 6.09 23.14 5.48
CA ARG A 63 5.58 21.91 4.83
C ARG A 63 6.63 20.95 4.26
N PHE A 64 7.71 21.46 3.67
CA PHE A 64 8.65 20.69 2.86
C PHE A 64 10.01 20.41 3.52
N PHE A 65 10.25 20.93 4.73
CA PHE A 65 11.50 20.76 5.45
C PHE A 65 11.27 20.03 6.77
N ALA A 66 12.15 19.09 7.08
CA ALA A 66 12.22 18.42 8.36
C ALA A 66 13.67 18.47 8.86
N ASP A 67 13.90 19.06 10.03
CA ASP A 67 15.19 18.95 10.70
C ASP A 67 15.23 17.63 11.46
N ILE A 68 16.30 16.86 11.25
CA ILE A 68 16.48 15.51 11.79
C ILE A 68 17.89 15.38 12.34
N GLN A 69 18.01 14.81 13.53
CA GLN A 69 19.28 14.41 14.10
C GLN A 69 19.59 12.97 13.71
N LEU A 70 20.69 12.75 12.99
CA LEU A 70 21.13 11.41 12.62
C LEU A 70 21.76 10.68 13.82
N ASP A 71 21.91 9.36 13.74
CA ASP A 71 22.51 8.54 14.81
C ASP A 71 23.97 8.96 15.16
N ASN A 72 24.68 9.60 14.22
CA ASN A 72 26.02 10.15 14.45
C ASN A 72 26.01 11.52 15.17
N GLY A 73 24.83 12.06 15.51
CA GLY A 73 24.64 13.36 16.15
C GLY A 73 24.52 14.55 15.20
N GLU A 74 24.75 14.36 13.89
CA GLU A 74 24.65 15.42 12.87
C GLU A 74 23.20 15.91 12.71
N LEU A 75 23.02 17.23 12.69
CA LEU A 75 21.73 17.85 12.36
C LEU A 75 21.67 18.13 10.86
N ILE A 76 20.71 17.51 10.18
CA ILE A 76 20.46 17.71 8.75
C ILE A 76 19.06 18.25 8.52
N THR A 77 18.85 18.88 7.35
CA THR A 77 17.51 19.20 6.85
C THR A 77 17.16 18.24 5.71
N ALA A 78 16.08 17.48 5.87
CA ALA A 78 15.52 16.58 4.87
C ALA A 78 14.30 17.17 4.17
N HIS A 79 14.05 16.70 2.96
CA HIS A 79 12.81 17.00 2.23
C HIS A 79 11.64 16.20 2.83
N CYS A 80 10.56 16.89 3.19
CA CYS A 80 9.25 16.29 3.47
C CYS A 80 8.40 16.34 2.18
N ALA A 81 8.13 15.17 1.59
CA ALA A 81 7.33 15.08 0.37
C ALA A 81 5.82 15.31 0.62
N ASN A 82 5.35 15.07 1.83
CA ASN A 82 3.96 15.29 2.21
C ASN A 82 3.69 16.78 2.41
N THR A 83 2.75 17.33 1.63
CA THR A 83 2.36 18.75 1.69
C THR A 83 1.16 19.01 2.59
N GLY A 84 0.47 17.94 3.02
CA GLY A 84 -0.69 17.98 3.90
C GLY A 84 -0.32 18.25 5.35
N PRO A 85 -1.32 18.29 6.24
CA PRO A 85 -1.10 18.61 7.64
C PRO A 85 -0.33 17.51 8.38
N MET A 86 -0.37 16.25 7.91
CA MET A 86 0.22 15.09 8.61
C MET A 86 -0.34 14.95 10.03
N THR A 87 -1.67 15.08 10.14
CA THR A 87 -2.40 15.04 11.42
C THR A 87 -2.06 13.77 12.19
N ASP A 88 -1.64 13.94 13.44
CA ASP A 88 -1.24 12.87 14.38
C ASP A 88 -0.03 12.01 13.94
N VAL A 89 0.63 12.37 12.83
CA VAL A 89 1.78 11.63 12.28
C VAL A 89 3.10 12.36 12.49
N CYS A 90 3.11 13.69 12.37
CA CYS A 90 4.33 14.50 12.52
C CYS A 90 4.65 14.77 14.01
N VAL A 91 5.18 13.76 14.70
CA VAL A 91 5.48 13.82 16.14
C VAL A 91 6.98 14.03 16.37
N GLU A 92 7.35 15.18 16.93
CA GLU A 92 8.75 15.50 17.28
C GLU A 92 9.31 14.49 18.31
N GLY A 93 10.62 14.23 18.24
CA GLY A 93 11.31 13.26 19.08
C GLY A 93 11.18 11.80 18.62
N GLN A 94 10.40 11.51 17.57
CA GLN A 94 10.22 10.14 17.09
C GLN A 94 11.31 9.68 16.13
N PRO A 95 11.63 8.36 16.12
CA PRO A 95 12.49 7.76 15.12
C PRO A 95 11.94 7.92 13.71
N VAL A 96 12.85 8.20 12.77
CA VAL A 96 12.56 8.34 11.34
C VAL A 96 13.61 7.61 10.51
N TYR A 97 13.22 7.27 9.28
CA TYR A 97 14.17 6.84 8.26
C TYR A 97 14.14 7.79 7.05
N LEU A 98 15.32 7.93 6.46
CA LEU A 98 15.61 8.83 5.36
C LEU A 98 16.23 8.06 4.19
N SER A 99 15.84 8.36 2.97
CA SER A 99 16.65 8.02 1.80
C SER A 99 17.67 9.13 1.54
N ARG A 100 18.84 8.76 1.01
CA ARG A 100 19.88 9.69 0.57
C ARG A 100 20.01 9.63 -0.95
N SER A 101 20.10 10.79 -1.57
CA SER A 101 20.36 10.94 -3.01
C SER A 101 21.75 11.51 -3.23
N ASP A 102 22.53 10.86 -4.09
CA ASP A 102 23.87 11.34 -4.49
C ASP A 102 23.85 12.33 -5.65
N ASN A 103 22.67 12.70 -6.16
CA ASN A 103 22.56 13.70 -7.21
C ASN A 103 23.01 15.10 -6.70
N PRO A 104 24.14 15.64 -7.22
CA PRO A 104 24.70 16.90 -6.72
C PRO A 104 23.83 18.12 -7.05
N LYS A 105 22.85 17.99 -7.95
CA LYS A 105 21.90 19.06 -8.28
C LYS A 105 20.79 19.23 -7.24
N ARG A 106 20.63 18.27 -6.31
CA ARG A 106 19.61 18.36 -5.27
C ARG A 106 20.01 19.35 -4.20
N LYS A 107 19.09 20.26 -3.86
CA LYS A 107 19.26 21.20 -2.74
C LYS A 107 19.28 20.49 -1.37
N LEU A 108 18.50 19.43 -1.22
CA LEU A 108 18.46 18.59 -0.02
C LEU A 108 18.82 17.16 -0.42
N ALA A 109 19.87 16.62 0.18
CA ALA A 109 20.35 15.27 -0.11
C ALA A 109 19.43 14.18 0.48
N TYR A 110 18.70 14.49 1.55
CA TYR A 110 17.86 13.54 2.27
C TYR A 110 16.38 13.74 1.98
N THR A 111 15.62 12.65 1.89
CA THR A 111 14.16 12.64 1.83
C THR A 111 13.62 11.83 3.00
N TRP A 112 12.67 12.38 3.74
CA TRP A 112 12.02 11.70 4.86
C TRP A 112 11.01 10.66 4.34
N GLU A 113 11.27 9.39 4.64
CA GLU A 113 10.53 8.25 4.09
C GLU A 113 9.43 7.76 5.04
N MET A 114 9.76 7.61 6.32
CA MET A 114 8.85 7.04 7.32
C MET A 114 9.17 7.55 8.73
N ILE A 115 8.19 7.43 9.62
CA ILE A 115 8.28 7.73 11.05
C ILE A 115 7.73 6.56 11.87
N GLN A 116 8.32 6.31 13.03
CA GLN A 116 7.84 5.32 13.98
C GLN A 116 6.84 5.95 14.93
N LEU A 117 5.64 5.39 15.03
CA LEU A 117 4.61 5.75 15.99
C LEU A 117 4.23 4.50 16.78
N GLY A 118 4.65 4.44 18.05
CA GLY A 118 4.59 3.20 18.83
C GLY A 118 5.41 2.09 18.15
N GLU A 119 4.78 0.95 17.92
CA GLU A 119 5.42 -0.20 17.25
C GLU A 119 5.29 -0.14 15.71
N THR A 120 4.62 0.87 15.16
CA THR A 120 4.29 0.95 13.73
C THR A 120 5.16 1.95 12.99
N TRP A 121 5.74 1.54 11.87
CA TRP A 121 6.27 2.48 10.88
C TRP A 121 5.14 2.99 9.97
N VAL A 122 5.08 4.31 9.83
CA VAL A 122 4.14 5.02 8.97
C VAL A 122 4.91 5.68 7.84
N GLY A 123 4.55 5.38 6.59
CA GLY A 123 5.18 5.98 5.43
C GLY A 123 4.69 7.41 5.21
N VAL A 124 5.62 8.36 5.15
CA VAL A 124 5.31 9.79 5.00
C VAL A 124 5.69 10.34 3.63
N ASN A 125 6.46 9.60 2.83
CA ASN A 125 6.79 10.01 1.47
C ASN A 125 5.61 9.77 0.51
N THR A 126 4.82 10.81 0.26
CA THR A 126 3.64 10.76 -0.61
C THR A 126 3.94 10.61 -2.10
N ASN A 127 5.21 10.63 -2.52
CA ASN A 127 5.58 10.35 -3.91
C ASN A 127 5.63 8.84 -4.20
N LEU A 128 5.72 8.01 -3.16
CA LEU A 128 5.93 6.57 -3.27
C LEU A 128 4.66 5.74 -3.58
N PRO A 129 3.47 6.04 -3.03
CA PRO A 129 2.27 5.20 -3.16
C PRO A 129 1.93 4.79 -4.60
N ASN A 130 1.88 5.73 -5.56
CA ASN A 130 1.56 5.39 -6.95
C ASN A 130 2.60 4.42 -7.55
N GLN A 131 3.89 4.59 -7.25
CA GLN A 131 4.91 3.65 -7.71
C GLN A 131 4.71 2.25 -7.11
N VAL A 132 4.38 2.17 -5.83
CA VAL A 132 4.13 0.89 -5.15
C VAL A 132 2.89 0.20 -5.72
N VAL A 133 1.80 0.95 -5.92
CA VAL A 133 0.57 0.42 -6.54
C VAL A 133 0.84 -0.06 -7.96
N LYS A 134 1.61 0.69 -8.76
CA LYS A 134 2.02 0.26 -10.10
C LYS A 134 2.78 -1.06 -10.06
N ASN A 135 3.78 -1.18 -9.19
CA ASN A 135 4.54 -2.42 -9.03
C ASN A 135 3.63 -3.59 -8.63
N ALA A 136 2.72 -3.36 -7.68
CA ALA A 136 1.76 -4.37 -7.24
C ALA A 136 0.79 -4.81 -8.35
N LEU A 137 0.30 -3.86 -9.17
CA LEU A 137 -0.51 -4.19 -10.35
C LEU A 137 0.27 -5.06 -11.34
N LEU A 138 1.50 -4.66 -11.68
CA LEU A 138 2.35 -5.40 -12.64
C LEU A 138 2.79 -6.77 -12.12
N GLN A 139 2.88 -6.96 -10.81
CA GLN A 139 3.21 -8.24 -10.17
C GLN A 139 1.98 -9.16 -9.99
N GLY A 140 0.78 -8.72 -10.39
CA GLY A 140 -0.44 -9.51 -10.24
C GLY A 140 -0.91 -9.66 -8.79
N VAL A 141 -0.57 -8.72 -7.90
CA VAL A 141 -0.98 -8.73 -6.47
C VAL A 141 -2.50 -8.66 -6.31
N PHE A 142 -3.17 -8.07 -7.29
CA PHE A 142 -4.62 -7.91 -7.35
C PHE A 142 -5.19 -8.79 -8.47
N PRO A 143 -5.36 -10.12 -8.26
CA PRO A 143 -5.76 -11.06 -9.31
C PRO A 143 -7.16 -10.76 -9.89
N ASP A 144 -8.02 -10.09 -9.12
CA ASP A 144 -9.34 -9.65 -9.58
C ASP A 144 -9.28 -8.42 -10.51
N LEU A 145 -8.16 -7.68 -10.50
CA LEU A 145 -7.94 -6.47 -11.32
C LEU A 145 -7.02 -6.71 -12.50
N VAL A 146 -6.03 -7.59 -12.37
CA VAL A 146 -4.99 -7.79 -13.38
C VAL A 146 -4.96 -9.25 -13.77
N LYS A 147 -5.25 -9.51 -15.04
CA LYS A 147 -5.11 -10.81 -15.71
C LYS A 147 -3.93 -10.75 -16.69
N ASN A 148 -3.60 -11.89 -17.30
CA ASN A 148 -2.46 -11.99 -18.22
C ASN A 148 -2.56 -11.06 -19.44
N ASP A 149 -3.77 -10.63 -19.80
CA ASP A 149 -4.12 -9.78 -20.94
C ASP A 149 -4.44 -8.33 -20.53
N THR A 150 -4.13 -7.92 -19.30
CA THR A 150 -4.38 -6.56 -18.81
C THR A 150 -3.19 -5.63 -19.10
N GLU A 151 -3.42 -4.55 -19.86
CA GLU A 151 -2.48 -3.44 -20.04
C GLU A 151 -2.63 -2.42 -18.89
N VAL A 152 -1.53 -1.99 -18.29
CA VAL A 152 -1.51 -0.96 -17.23
C VAL A 152 -0.89 0.33 -17.75
N ARG A 153 -1.67 1.41 -17.82
CA ARG A 153 -1.19 2.76 -18.14
C ARG A 153 -1.31 3.70 -16.94
N SER A 154 -0.35 4.61 -16.79
CA SER A 154 -0.31 5.58 -15.68
C SER A 154 -0.61 7.00 -16.16
N GLU A 155 -1.15 7.85 -15.27
CA GLU A 155 -1.32 9.30 -15.49
C GLU A 155 -2.13 9.65 -16.75
N VAL A 156 -3.19 8.90 -17.04
CA VAL A 156 -4.00 9.06 -18.26
C VAL A 156 -5.00 10.20 -18.09
N ALA A 157 -5.07 11.11 -19.06
CA ALA A 157 -6.04 12.20 -19.03
C ALA A 157 -7.49 11.69 -19.19
N TYR A 158 -8.42 12.23 -18.40
CA TYR A 158 -9.84 11.86 -18.43
C TYR A 158 -10.74 13.00 -17.88
N GLY A 159 -12.05 12.76 -17.85
CA GLY A 159 -13.04 13.71 -17.32
C GLY A 159 -13.44 14.80 -18.32
N GLN A 160 -14.24 15.76 -17.87
CA GLN A 160 -14.71 16.86 -18.73
C GLN A 160 -13.52 17.66 -19.25
N ASN A 161 -13.43 17.83 -20.58
CA ASN A 161 -12.38 18.56 -21.29
C ASN A 161 -10.93 18.10 -20.95
N ASN A 162 -10.73 16.84 -20.56
CA ASN A 162 -9.41 16.33 -20.10
C ASN A 162 -8.82 17.13 -18.92
N GLY A 163 -9.68 17.71 -18.08
CA GLY A 163 -9.27 18.54 -16.93
C GLY A 163 -8.74 17.75 -15.73
N SER A 164 -8.69 16.42 -15.81
CA SER A 164 -8.16 15.54 -14.76
C SER A 164 -7.29 14.43 -15.34
N ARG A 165 -6.49 13.82 -14.47
CA ARG A 165 -5.67 12.64 -14.77
C ARG A 165 -5.99 11.55 -13.78
N ILE A 166 -6.23 10.34 -14.28
CA ILE A 166 -6.39 9.14 -13.47
C ILE A 166 -5.01 8.55 -13.20
N ASP A 167 -4.78 8.06 -11.98
CA ASP A 167 -3.48 7.48 -11.62
C ASP A 167 -3.19 6.23 -12.46
N PHE A 168 -4.17 5.36 -12.65
CA PHE A 168 -4.07 4.19 -13.54
C PHE A 168 -5.32 3.96 -14.39
N LEU A 169 -5.08 3.55 -15.63
CA LEU A 169 -6.08 3.00 -16.53
C LEU A 169 -5.66 1.58 -16.92
N LEU A 170 -6.52 0.62 -16.62
CA LEU A 170 -6.39 -0.76 -17.07
C LEU A 170 -7.21 -0.98 -18.33
N THR A 171 -6.60 -1.58 -19.34
CA THR A 171 -7.29 -2.09 -20.54
C THR A 171 -7.27 -3.62 -20.47
N HIS A 172 -8.43 -4.27 -20.44
CA HIS A 172 -8.52 -5.74 -20.43
C HIS A 172 -8.56 -6.30 -21.84
N GLY A 173 -8.36 -7.62 -22.01
CA GLY A 173 -8.34 -8.25 -23.34
C GLY A 173 -9.67 -8.18 -24.11
N ASP A 174 -10.78 -7.94 -23.42
CA ASP A 174 -12.09 -7.64 -24.03
C ASP A 174 -12.31 -6.15 -24.36
N ASN A 175 -11.28 -5.32 -24.18
CA ASN A 175 -11.27 -3.86 -24.29
C ASN A 175 -12.13 -3.12 -23.24
N SER A 176 -12.63 -3.81 -22.22
CA SER A 176 -13.21 -3.12 -21.07
C SER A 176 -12.14 -2.33 -20.31
N LEU A 177 -12.57 -1.24 -19.67
CA LEU A 177 -11.68 -0.30 -18.99
C LEU A 177 -11.92 -0.29 -17.49
N THR A 178 -10.84 -0.17 -16.72
CA THR A 178 -10.90 0.09 -15.28
C THR A 178 -10.04 1.31 -14.93
N TYR A 179 -10.68 2.33 -14.36
CA TYR A 179 -10.04 3.56 -13.91
C TYR A 179 -9.76 3.46 -12.40
N ILE A 180 -8.51 3.69 -12.00
CA ILE A 180 -8.08 3.58 -10.60
C ILE A 180 -7.48 4.90 -10.15
N GLU A 181 -8.13 5.52 -9.16
CA GLU A 181 -7.62 6.68 -8.45
C GLU A 181 -7.02 6.23 -7.11
N VAL A 182 -5.78 6.64 -6.83
CA VAL A 182 -5.05 6.32 -5.61
C VAL A 182 -5.09 7.48 -4.63
N LYS A 183 -5.43 7.18 -3.38
CA LYS A 183 -5.33 8.09 -2.24
C LYS A 183 -4.42 7.49 -1.19
N ASN A 184 -3.39 8.23 -0.80
CA ASN A 184 -2.57 7.86 0.35
C ASN A 184 -3.23 8.33 1.65
N THR A 185 -3.32 7.46 2.65
CA THR A 185 -3.70 7.85 4.01
C THR A 185 -2.75 7.31 5.06
N THR A 186 -2.50 8.15 6.06
CA THR A 186 -1.72 7.86 7.26
C THR A 186 -2.47 8.21 8.54
N TRP A 187 -3.54 9.03 8.44
CA TRP A 187 -4.31 9.50 9.58
C TRP A 187 -5.21 8.37 10.09
N ASN A 188 -5.28 8.21 11.41
CA ASN A 188 -6.05 7.13 12.05
C ASN A 188 -6.74 7.60 13.33
N GLN A 189 -7.78 6.86 13.70
CA GLN A 189 -8.38 6.88 15.03
C GLN A 189 -8.51 5.44 15.52
N GLY A 190 -7.72 5.05 16.52
CA GLY A 190 -7.54 3.65 16.87
C GLY A 190 -7.01 2.85 15.67
N GLU A 191 -7.66 1.74 15.34
CA GLU A 191 -7.30 0.87 14.22
C GLU A 191 -8.05 1.23 12.91
N THR A 192 -8.76 2.37 12.89
CA THR A 192 -9.45 2.86 11.69
C THR A 192 -8.61 3.93 10.99
N ALA A 193 -8.16 3.65 9.77
CA ALA A 193 -7.56 4.63 8.88
C ALA A 193 -8.64 5.57 8.31
N LEU A 194 -8.33 6.86 8.22
CA LEU A 194 -9.28 7.90 7.80
C LEU A 194 -8.73 8.69 6.62
N PHE A 195 -9.58 9.02 5.66
CA PHE A 195 -9.22 9.98 4.60
C PHE A 195 -10.40 10.89 4.25
N PRO A 196 -10.18 12.22 4.12
CA PRO A 196 -8.91 12.94 4.24
C PRO A 196 -8.61 13.41 5.68
N ASP A 197 -7.39 13.93 5.91
CA ASP A 197 -6.98 14.58 7.17
C ASP A 197 -7.22 16.11 7.18
N THR A 198 -7.72 16.65 6.06
CA THR A 198 -8.15 18.04 5.87
C THR A 198 -9.13 18.14 4.70
N VAL A 199 -9.79 19.29 4.51
CA VAL A 199 -10.68 19.52 3.37
C VAL A 199 -9.95 19.29 2.03
N THR A 200 -10.54 18.50 1.14
CA THR A 200 -9.95 18.10 -0.15
C THR A 200 -10.90 18.32 -1.33
N THR A 201 -10.98 19.55 -1.82
CA THR A 201 -11.80 19.88 -3.02
C THR A 201 -11.35 19.11 -4.27
N ARG A 202 -10.04 18.80 -4.38
CA ARG A 202 -9.51 17.94 -5.45
C ARG A 202 -10.01 16.51 -5.32
N GLY A 203 -9.99 15.93 -4.12
CA GLY A 203 -10.53 14.58 -3.89
C GLY A 203 -12.04 14.50 -4.16
N GLN A 204 -12.79 15.54 -3.78
CA GLN A 204 -14.22 15.67 -4.09
C GLN A 204 -14.48 15.68 -5.61
N LYS A 205 -13.72 16.47 -6.38
CA LYS A 205 -13.79 16.50 -7.85
C LYS A 205 -13.53 15.13 -8.46
N HIS A 206 -12.48 14.44 -8.02
CA HIS A 206 -12.12 13.13 -8.58
C HIS A 206 -13.22 12.07 -8.31
N LEU A 207 -13.88 12.10 -7.14
CA LEU A 207 -15.04 11.22 -6.89
C LEU A 207 -16.18 11.46 -7.88
N GLN A 208 -16.48 12.73 -8.19
CA GLN A 208 -17.51 13.07 -9.16
C GLN A 208 -17.14 12.60 -10.57
N GLU A 209 -15.87 12.74 -10.96
CA GLU A 209 -15.36 12.29 -12.26
C GLU A 209 -15.40 10.77 -12.39
N LEU A 210 -15.01 10.03 -11.35
CA LEU A 210 -15.15 8.57 -11.33
C LEU A 210 -16.60 8.12 -11.44
N MET A 211 -17.51 8.77 -10.71
CA MET A 211 -18.94 8.50 -10.82
C MET A 211 -19.48 8.75 -12.23
N ALA A 212 -18.89 9.69 -12.99
CA ALA A 212 -19.32 10.02 -14.34
C ALA A 212 -18.86 8.98 -15.40
N LEU A 213 -17.89 8.11 -15.07
CA LEU A 213 -17.45 7.02 -15.95
C LEU A 213 -18.46 5.86 -16.00
N LEU A 214 -19.29 5.72 -14.97
CA LEU A 214 -20.25 4.62 -14.88
C LEU A 214 -21.48 4.87 -15.76
N PRO A 215 -22.01 3.82 -16.45
CA PRO A 215 -21.59 2.42 -16.41
C PRO A 215 -20.58 2.02 -17.51
N ALA A 216 -20.04 2.99 -18.26
CA ALA A 216 -19.21 2.74 -19.44
C ALA A 216 -17.86 2.09 -19.12
N ALA A 217 -17.34 2.32 -17.91
CA ALA A 217 -16.11 1.71 -17.42
C ALA A 217 -16.22 1.41 -15.91
N GLU A 218 -15.41 0.48 -15.44
CA GLU A 218 -15.24 0.27 -14.00
C GLU A 218 -14.42 1.42 -13.39
N ALA A 219 -14.81 1.86 -12.19
CA ALA A 219 -14.14 2.91 -11.46
C ALA A 219 -13.79 2.45 -10.05
N ILE A 220 -12.56 2.69 -9.62
CA ILE A 220 -12.00 2.26 -8.35
C ILE A 220 -11.41 3.46 -7.61
N MET A 221 -11.82 3.64 -6.36
CA MET A 221 -11.11 4.44 -5.38
C MET A 221 -10.21 3.52 -4.54
N PHE A 222 -8.91 3.62 -4.76
CA PHE A 222 -7.88 2.84 -4.08
C PHE A 222 -7.31 3.66 -2.92
N TYR A 223 -7.48 3.22 -1.68
CA TYR A 223 -6.81 3.83 -0.53
C TYR A 223 -5.56 3.05 -0.17
N PHE A 224 -4.40 3.68 -0.32
CA PHE A 224 -3.12 3.21 0.16
C PHE A 224 -2.99 3.57 1.65
N ILE A 225 -3.33 2.63 2.53
CA ILE A 225 -3.17 2.79 3.98
C ILE A 225 -1.69 2.54 4.30
N ASN A 226 -0.93 3.63 4.46
CA ASN A 226 0.52 3.64 4.54
C ASN A 226 1.05 3.34 5.96
N ARG A 227 0.46 2.31 6.59
CA ARG A 227 0.71 1.82 7.94
C ARG A 227 0.01 0.48 8.13
N GLY A 228 0.60 -0.41 8.94
CA GLY A 228 0.13 -1.80 9.07
C GLY A 228 -0.92 -2.03 10.17
N ASP A 229 -1.06 -1.09 11.09
CA ASP A 229 -1.85 -1.16 12.32
C ASP A 229 -3.32 -0.73 12.18
N CYS A 230 -3.75 -0.34 10.98
CA CYS A 230 -5.16 -0.10 10.70
C CYS A 230 -5.76 -1.27 9.92
N ASP A 231 -6.81 -1.89 10.46
CA ASP A 231 -7.57 -2.97 9.83
C ASP A 231 -8.96 -2.52 9.33
N ARG A 232 -9.34 -1.28 9.64
CA ARG A 232 -10.57 -0.61 9.17
C ARG A 232 -10.24 0.65 8.39
N PHE A 233 -11.16 1.07 7.52
CA PHE A 233 -11.08 2.32 6.79
C PHE A 233 -12.43 3.02 6.75
N ALA A 234 -12.45 4.33 7.00
CA ALA A 234 -13.65 5.15 6.88
C ALA A 234 -13.33 6.53 6.25
N PRO A 235 -14.31 7.23 5.64
CA PRO A 235 -14.11 8.62 5.28
C PRO A 235 -13.89 9.47 6.53
N GLY A 236 -12.95 10.41 6.43
CA GLY A 236 -12.62 11.39 7.47
C GLY A 236 -13.67 12.51 7.55
N ASP A 237 -14.92 12.16 7.85
CA ASP A 237 -16.07 13.09 7.86
C ASP A 237 -15.84 14.32 8.77
N ILE A 238 -15.08 14.13 9.86
CA ILE A 238 -14.71 15.18 10.81
C ILE A 238 -13.88 16.29 10.12
N LYS A 239 -13.09 15.94 9.09
CA LYS A 239 -12.22 16.87 8.36
C LYS A 239 -12.86 17.34 7.05
N ASP A 240 -13.63 16.47 6.39
CA ASP A 240 -14.33 16.80 5.14
C ASP A 240 -15.62 15.98 4.99
N ALA A 241 -16.70 16.45 5.63
CA ALA A 241 -18.01 15.83 5.53
C ALA A 241 -18.54 15.76 4.07
N LYS A 242 -18.12 16.71 3.21
CA LYS A 242 -18.54 16.72 1.81
C LYS A 242 -17.88 15.59 1.03
N TYR A 243 -16.59 15.35 1.26
CA TYR A 243 -15.89 14.19 0.69
C TYR A 243 -16.55 12.88 1.13
N GLY A 244 -16.85 12.73 2.42
CA GLY A 244 -17.52 11.55 2.95
C GLY A 244 -18.89 11.30 2.32
N GLN A 245 -19.71 12.34 2.17
CA GLN A 245 -20.97 12.26 1.43
C GLN A 245 -20.76 11.78 -0.01
N LEU A 246 -19.78 12.34 -0.72
CA LEU A 246 -19.49 11.97 -2.10
C LEU A 246 -18.96 10.54 -2.22
N LEU A 247 -18.17 10.05 -1.26
CA LEU A 247 -17.68 8.67 -1.26
C LEU A 247 -18.86 7.70 -1.12
N ARG A 248 -19.77 7.95 -0.17
CA ARG A 248 -21.00 7.16 0.00
C ARG A 248 -21.86 7.16 -1.26
N GLN A 249 -22.01 8.32 -1.91
CA GLN A 249 -22.72 8.43 -3.19
C GLN A 249 -22.01 7.64 -4.30
N ALA A 250 -20.68 7.69 -4.37
CA ALA A 250 -19.91 6.97 -5.37
C ALA A 250 -20.08 5.46 -5.22
N VAL A 251 -20.01 4.93 -3.99
CA VAL A 251 -20.26 3.51 -3.72
C VAL A 251 -21.68 3.12 -4.09
N ALA A 252 -22.68 3.92 -3.70
CA ALA A 252 -24.08 3.66 -4.07
C ALA A 252 -24.29 3.65 -5.60
N LYS A 253 -23.50 4.40 -6.37
CA LYS A 253 -23.53 4.42 -7.83
C LYS A 253 -22.76 3.25 -8.49
N GLY A 254 -21.90 2.57 -7.74
CA GLY A 254 -21.13 1.42 -8.22
C GLY A 254 -19.61 1.64 -8.36
N VAL A 255 -19.06 2.74 -7.85
CA VAL A 255 -17.61 2.91 -7.72
C VAL A 255 -17.12 1.92 -6.65
N LYS A 256 -16.15 1.07 -7.00
CA LYS A 256 -15.54 0.15 -6.04
C LYS A 256 -14.56 0.90 -5.14
N VAL A 257 -14.46 0.50 -3.88
CA VAL A 257 -13.51 1.06 -2.92
C VAL A 257 -12.59 -0.05 -2.44
N LEU A 258 -11.28 0.15 -2.58
CA LEU A 258 -10.25 -0.79 -2.17
C LEU A 258 -9.35 -0.15 -1.10
N PRO A 259 -9.64 -0.35 0.19
CA PRO A 259 -8.78 0.13 1.26
C PRO A 259 -7.64 -0.86 1.50
N CYS A 260 -6.56 -0.72 0.73
CA CYS A 260 -5.41 -1.62 0.77
C CYS A 260 -4.46 -1.28 1.91
N ARG A 261 -4.16 -2.29 2.73
CA ARG A 261 -3.28 -2.21 3.90
C ARG A 261 -1.84 -2.52 3.52
N PHE A 262 -0.91 -1.71 4.02
CA PHE A 262 0.51 -1.90 3.79
C PHE A 262 1.31 -1.84 5.08
N GLN A 263 2.13 -2.87 5.32
CA GLN A 263 3.15 -2.82 6.35
C GLN A 263 4.37 -2.09 5.80
N VAL A 264 4.74 -1.00 6.43
CA VAL A 264 5.99 -0.29 6.14
C VAL A 264 7.06 -0.83 7.08
N THR A 265 8.25 -1.07 6.55
CA THR A 265 9.45 -1.38 7.35
C THR A 265 10.66 -0.66 6.75
N PRO A 266 11.78 -0.57 7.47
CA PRO A 266 13.00 0.01 6.92
C PRO A 266 13.57 -0.72 5.70
N THR A 267 13.14 -1.96 5.45
CA THR A 267 13.60 -2.78 4.32
C THR A 267 12.63 -2.76 3.14
N GLY A 268 11.34 -2.52 3.36
CA GLY A 268 10.37 -2.51 2.28
C GLY A 268 8.93 -2.23 2.71
N ILE A 269 8.04 -2.38 1.74
CA ILE A 269 6.59 -2.26 1.91
C ILE A 269 5.95 -3.59 1.52
N TYR A 270 5.10 -4.11 2.40
CA TYR A 270 4.43 -5.38 2.23
C TYR A 270 2.91 -5.17 2.17
N TYR A 271 2.26 -5.76 1.17
CA TYR A 271 0.81 -5.77 1.08
C TYR A 271 0.21 -6.75 2.10
N LEU A 272 -0.77 -6.29 2.88
CA LEU A 272 -1.43 -7.05 3.95
C LEU A 272 -2.88 -7.47 3.62
N GLY A 273 -3.39 -7.10 2.45
CA GLY A 273 -4.80 -7.31 2.09
C GLY A 273 -5.65 -6.04 2.23
N LEU A 274 -6.97 -6.22 2.27
CA LEU A 274 -7.93 -5.13 2.41
C LEU A 274 -8.27 -4.89 3.89
N ALA A 275 -8.48 -3.62 4.24
CA ALA A 275 -9.17 -3.23 5.46
C ALA A 275 -10.68 -3.39 5.29
N GLU A 276 -11.39 -3.50 6.42
CA GLU A 276 -12.85 -3.40 6.43
C GLU A 276 -13.28 -1.96 6.09
N LEU A 277 -14.11 -1.81 5.06
CA LEU A 277 -14.68 -0.53 4.68
C LEU A 277 -15.89 -0.19 5.56
N GLN A 278 -15.85 0.97 6.22
CA GLN A 278 -16.91 1.51 7.06
C GLN A 278 -17.43 2.81 6.46
N LEU A 279 -18.69 2.79 6.01
CA LEU A 279 -19.38 3.91 5.37
C LEU A 279 -20.58 4.36 6.19
#